data_AF-A0A2G9GYE2-F1
#
_entry.id   AF-A0A2G9GYE2-F1
#
_cell.length_a   1.000
_cell.length_b   1.000
_cell.length_c   1.000
_cell.angle_alpha   90.00
_cell.angle_beta   90.00
_cell.angle_gamma   90.00
#
_symmetry.space_group_name_H-M   'P 1'
#
loop_
_entity.id
_entity.type
_entity.pdbx_description
1 polymer ?
#
loop_
_entity_poly.entity_id
_entity_poly.type
_entity_poly.pdbx_seq_one_letter_code
_entity_poly.pdbx_strand_id
1 'polypeptide(L)'
;MVSAELSRTHCGATKSLGVHVLTSRWFMVFACLLIMSMSGATYIFGIYSNDIKTSLGYDQTTLNLIGFFKDLGGNIGIMSGVINEVTPPWVVLAIGVTMNFTGYFMIWLAVTGRIARPHIWQMCLYICIGANSQTFSNTGALVTCVKNFPESRGIVIGLLKGFTGLSGAIMTQLFHAFYGHNSKALIFLIAWLPAAVSFVFLRTVRLMKVVRQENELKVFYNLLYISLVLAGFLMILIILQNGLVFSRAEYAGSASVVLILLFAPLAIVFKEEFKIWKTKQLVTKDNTSPVKVITENPQPVEVPVQEPPLQAAVAAAPSVPWWKNVFKPPERGEDYNILQAVFSIDMITLFTAMTFGVGGTLTAIDNLGQIGKALGYPTKSITTFVSLVSIWNYLGRVASGFASEIFLAKYKFPRPLMLTLVLLLSCSGHLLIAFGVPNSLYVASVIMGFCFGAQWPLIFAIISEIFGLKYYSTLYTLGGGASPLGAYILNVRITGHLYDREAMKQMAAKGLVRKKGEDLTCIGVQCYKLAFLIITATTMIGCIVSCILVIRTRKFYKGDIYKKFREQALHR
;
A
#
# COMPACT_ATOMS: atom_id res chain seq x y z
N MET A 1 -23.40 20.47 17.49
CA MET A 1 -24.08 19.32 16.85
C MET A 1 -24.04 18.04 17.70
N VAL A 2 -23.98 18.16 19.03
CA VAL A 2 -23.82 17.06 20.00
C VAL A 2 -25.15 16.70 20.69
N SER A 3 -26.19 17.54 20.53
CA SER A 3 -27.48 17.33 21.18
C SER A 3 -28.46 16.46 20.36
N ALA A 4 -28.18 16.20 19.08
CA ALA A 4 -29.06 15.37 18.24
C ALA A 4 -28.76 13.85 18.32
N GLU A 5 -27.66 13.47 18.98
CA GLU A 5 -27.24 12.07 19.09
C GLU A 5 -27.63 11.43 20.44
N LEU A 6 -28.05 12.24 21.42
CA LEU A 6 -28.57 11.78 22.71
C LEU A 6 -30.06 11.43 22.73
N SER A 7 -30.80 11.67 21.64
CA SER A 7 -32.24 11.33 21.56
C SER A 7 -32.52 9.94 20.97
N ARG A 8 -31.50 9.20 20.53
CA ARG A 8 -31.67 7.86 19.91
C ARG A 8 -31.46 6.67 20.85
N THR A 9 -31.35 6.91 22.15
CA THR A 9 -31.08 5.86 23.16
C THR A 9 -32.32 5.13 23.68
N HIS A 10 -33.53 5.41 23.16
CA HIS A 10 -34.72 4.61 23.48
C HIS A 10 -35.53 4.27 22.22
N CYS A 11 -35.08 3.27 21.45
CA CYS A 11 -35.99 2.41 20.69
C CYS A 11 -35.26 1.10 20.30
N GLY A 12 -35.65 -0.01 20.90
CA GLY A 12 -35.11 -1.36 20.67
C GLY A 12 -35.55 -1.98 19.34
N ALA A 13 -35.27 -1.33 18.22
CA ALA A 13 -35.41 -1.94 16.91
C ALA A 13 -34.08 -2.60 16.50
N THR A 14 -34.02 -3.94 16.52
CA THR A 14 -32.89 -4.66 15.93
C THR A 14 -32.80 -4.30 14.45
N LYS A 15 -31.70 -3.65 14.03
CA LYS A 15 -31.46 -3.32 12.62
C LYS A 15 -31.60 -4.60 11.78
N SER A 16 -32.26 -4.49 10.62
CA SER A 16 -32.36 -5.61 9.67
C SER A 16 -30.98 -6.14 9.32
N LEU A 17 -30.88 -7.45 9.04
CA LEU A 17 -29.59 -8.11 8.74
C LEU A 17 -28.83 -7.38 7.62
N GLY A 18 -29.52 -6.94 6.57
CA GLY A 18 -28.90 -6.19 5.47
C GLY A 18 -28.26 -4.88 5.93
N VAL A 19 -28.98 -4.08 6.74
CA VAL A 19 -28.43 -2.85 7.30
C VAL A 19 -27.28 -3.15 8.26
N HIS A 20 -27.35 -4.24 9.03
CA HIS A 20 -26.27 -4.66 9.91
C HIS A 20 -24.99 -4.95 9.14
N VAL A 21 -25.06 -5.77 8.08
CA VAL A 21 -23.91 -6.12 7.23
C VAL A 21 -23.34 -4.88 6.55
N LEU A 22 -24.16 -4.05 5.90
CA LEU A 22 -23.68 -2.87 5.18
C LEU A 22 -23.02 -1.81 6.10
N THR A 23 -23.40 -1.81 7.37
CA THR A 23 -22.85 -0.87 8.38
C THR A 23 -21.70 -1.47 9.19
N SER A 24 -21.28 -2.69 8.86
CA SER A 24 -20.35 -3.47 9.66
C SER A 24 -18.87 -3.19 9.37
N ARG A 25 -18.00 -3.57 10.32
CA ARG A 25 -16.56 -3.43 10.16
C ARG A 25 -15.97 -4.41 9.16
N TRP A 26 -16.53 -5.61 9.04
CA TRP A 26 -16.07 -6.62 8.09
C TRP A 26 -16.47 -6.26 6.65
N PHE A 27 -17.65 -5.69 6.44
CA PHE A 27 -18.04 -5.17 5.13
C PHE A 27 -17.16 -3.98 4.70
N MET A 28 -16.75 -3.13 5.64
CA MET A 28 -15.75 -2.10 5.37
C MET A 28 -14.40 -2.69 4.95
N VAL A 29 -13.92 -3.76 5.59
CA VAL A 29 -12.68 -4.44 5.15
C VAL A 29 -12.83 -4.95 3.72
N PHE A 30 -13.95 -5.58 3.38
CA PHE A 30 -14.22 -6.01 2.01
C PHE A 30 -14.20 -4.84 1.01
N ALA A 31 -14.89 -3.74 1.32
CA ALA A 31 -14.87 -2.53 0.51
C ALA A 31 -13.44 -2.01 0.30
N CYS A 32 -12.63 -1.96 1.35
CA CYS A 32 -11.23 -1.56 1.27
C CYS A 32 -10.39 -2.54 0.43
N LEU A 33 -10.63 -3.85 0.50
CA LEU A 33 -9.94 -4.83 -0.35
C LEU A 33 -10.24 -4.58 -1.84
N LEU A 34 -11.51 -4.31 -2.17
CA LEU A 34 -11.91 -3.96 -3.54
C LEU A 34 -11.27 -2.65 -4.02
N ILE A 35 -11.29 -1.60 -3.21
CA ILE A 35 -10.63 -0.33 -3.53
C ILE A 35 -9.13 -0.56 -3.80
N MET A 36 -8.46 -1.31 -2.91
CA MET A 36 -7.03 -1.57 -3.03
C MET A 36 -6.68 -2.46 -4.22
N SER A 37 -7.58 -3.36 -4.62
CA SER A 37 -7.44 -4.20 -5.83
C SER A 37 -7.46 -3.41 -7.14
N MET A 38 -7.93 -2.16 -7.12
CA MET A 38 -7.97 -1.27 -8.29
C MET A 38 -6.92 -0.15 -8.21
N SER A 39 -6.14 -0.09 -7.12
CA SER A 39 -5.27 1.06 -6.79
C SER A 39 -3.80 0.92 -7.28
N GLY A 40 -3.52 0.20 -8.36
CA GLY A 40 -2.15 0.06 -8.90
C GLY A 40 -2.03 0.25 -10.42
N ALA A 41 -2.78 1.22 -10.94
CA ALA A 41 -2.67 1.71 -12.32
C ALA A 41 -1.25 2.16 -12.74
N THR A 42 -0.39 2.47 -11.77
CA THR A 42 1.01 2.86 -11.96
C THR A 42 1.90 1.68 -12.33
N TYR A 43 1.55 0.47 -11.89
CA TYR A 43 2.30 -0.76 -12.20
C TYR A 43 2.08 -1.24 -13.64
N ILE A 44 0.96 -0.87 -14.24
CA ILE A 44 0.63 -1.20 -15.64
C ILE A 44 1.01 -0.09 -16.62
N PHE A 45 1.78 0.92 -16.18
CA PHE A 45 2.30 1.98 -17.05
C PHE A 45 3.03 1.41 -18.26
N GLY A 46 3.83 0.35 -18.08
CA GLY A 46 4.55 -0.31 -19.18
C GLY A 46 3.64 -0.84 -20.30
N ILE A 47 2.35 -1.08 -20.03
CA ILE A 47 1.39 -1.60 -21.02
C ILE A 47 0.88 -0.48 -21.92
N TYR A 48 0.56 0.70 -21.38
CA TYR A 48 -0.02 1.82 -22.14
C TYR A 48 0.95 2.97 -22.46
N SER A 49 2.16 2.97 -21.89
CA SER A 49 3.15 4.03 -22.11
C SER A 49 3.59 4.12 -23.58
N ASN A 50 3.69 2.98 -24.26
CA ASN A 50 3.98 2.95 -25.69
C ASN A 50 2.88 3.61 -26.53
N ASP A 51 1.61 3.49 -26.15
CA ASP A 51 0.52 4.18 -26.87
C ASP A 51 0.57 5.69 -26.69
N ILE A 52 0.98 6.15 -25.50
CA ILE A 52 1.26 7.57 -25.24
C ILE A 52 2.39 8.04 -26.17
N LYS A 53 3.48 7.26 -26.24
CA LYS A 53 4.65 7.57 -27.09
C LYS A 53 4.25 7.67 -28.57
N THR A 54 3.61 6.65 -29.12
CA THR A 54 3.30 6.56 -30.55
C THR A 54 2.18 7.51 -30.95
N SER A 55 1.10 7.61 -30.17
CA SER A 55 -0.06 8.44 -30.53
C SER A 55 0.24 9.93 -30.45
N LEU A 56 1.09 10.35 -29.51
CA LEU A 56 1.47 11.75 -29.34
C LEU A 56 2.81 12.08 -29.97
N GLY A 57 3.45 11.17 -30.71
CA GLY A 57 4.76 11.40 -31.34
C GLY A 57 5.82 11.89 -30.36
N TYR A 58 5.87 11.29 -29.16
CA TYR A 58 6.87 11.60 -28.14
C TYR A 58 8.10 10.70 -28.30
N ASP A 59 9.25 11.20 -27.87
CA ASP A 59 10.49 10.43 -27.79
C ASP A 59 10.60 9.69 -26.45
N GLN A 60 11.61 8.83 -26.33
CA GLN A 60 11.82 8.07 -25.10
C GLN A 60 12.17 8.97 -23.91
N THR A 61 12.88 10.07 -24.14
CA THR A 61 13.22 11.05 -23.09
C THR A 61 11.95 11.67 -22.50
N THR A 62 11.00 12.07 -23.35
CA THR A 62 9.69 12.58 -22.90
C THR A 62 8.90 11.50 -22.17
N LEU A 63 8.92 10.25 -22.65
CA LEU A 63 8.24 9.15 -21.96
C LEU A 63 8.84 8.86 -20.58
N ASN A 64 10.16 8.93 -20.44
CA ASN A 64 10.85 8.80 -19.16
C ASN A 64 10.48 9.94 -18.20
N LEU A 65 10.33 11.17 -18.71
CA LEU A 65 9.85 12.30 -17.92
C LEU A 65 8.41 12.08 -17.43
N ILE A 66 7.52 11.59 -18.29
CA ILE A 66 6.15 11.21 -17.91
C ILE A 66 6.17 10.10 -16.85
N GLY A 67 7.04 9.10 -17.01
CA GLY A 67 7.28 8.04 -16.03
C GLY A 67 7.73 8.59 -14.66
N PHE A 68 8.66 9.54 -14.65
CA PHE A 68 9.08 10.21 -13.42
C PHE A 68 7.92 10.94 -12.73
N PHE A 69 7.11 11.70 -13.47
CA PHE A 69 5.95 12.40 -12.88
C PHE A 69 4.84 11.46 -12.41
N LYS A 70 4.67 10.30 -13.06
CA LYS A 70 3.83 9.21 -12.55
C LYS A 70 4.33 8.76 -11.17
N ASP A 71 5.62 8.47 -11.04
CA ASP A 71 6.19 7.99 -9.78
C ASP A 71 6.18 9.07 -8.70
N LEU A 72 6.42 10.32 -9.08
CA LEU A 72 6.26 11.47 -8.19
C LEU A 72 4.82 11.56 -7.66
N GLY A 73 3.83 11.53 -8.55
CA GLY A 73 2.42 11.55 -8.18
C GLY A 73 2.04 10.36 -7.30
N GLY A 74 2.43 9.14 -7.67
CA GLY A 74 2.12 7.91 -6.93
C GLY A 74 2.72 7.84 -5.52
N ASN A 75 3.73 8.66 -5.22
CA ASN A 75 4.44 8.61 -3.94
C ASN A 75 4.35 9.87 -3.07
N ILE A 76 3.99 11.05 -3.61
CA ILE A 76 3.75 12.26 -2.78
C ILE A 76 2.37 12.16 -2.12
N GLY A 77 2.30 11.53 -0.95
CA GLY A 77 1.05 11.35 -0.21
C GLY A 77 0.78 12.36 0.92
N ILE A 78 1.68 13.33 1.17
CA ILE A 78 1.58 14.18 2.38
C ILE A 78 0.23 14.92 2.42
N MET A 79 -0.25 15.40 1.27
CA MET A 79 -1.53 16.08 1.16
C MET A 79 -2.71 15.17 1.52
N SER A 80 -2.72 13.92 1.03
CA SER A 80 -3.79 12.98 1.38
C SER A 80 -3.77 12.66 2.88
N GLY A 81 -2.58 12.56 3.47
CA GLY A 81 -2.37 12.41 4.90
C GLY A 81 -2.99 13.55 5.72
N VAL A 82 -2.56 14.79 5.45
CA VAL A 82 -3.02 15.98 6.19
C VAL A 82 -4.54 16.18 6.06
N ILE A 83 -5.09 15.99 4.85
CA ILE A 83 -6.53 16.08 4.62
C ILE A 83 -7.28 15.02 5.44
N ASN A 84 -6.78 13.78 5.53
CA ASN A 84 -7.40 12.71 6.30
C ASN A 84 -7.33 12.93 7.83
N GLU A 85 -6.43 13.81 8.31
CA GLU A 85 -6.39 14.17 9.73
C GLU A 85 -7.47 15.17 10.13
N VAL A 86 -7.93 16.00 9.19
CA VAL A 86 -8.93 17.05 9.45
C VAL A 86 -10.30 16.76 8.85
N THR A 87 -10.41 15.75 7.97
CA THR A 87 -11.66 15.38 7.31
C THR A 87 -11.99 13.89 7.51
N PRO A 88 -13.27 13.49 7.36
CA PRO A 88 -13.65 12.09 7.36
C PRO A 88 -13.07 11.32 6.15
N PRO A 89 -12.85 9.99 6.25
CA PRO A 89 -12.25 9.18 5.18
C PRO A 89 -12.95 9.26 3.82
N TRP A 90 -14.28 9.46 3.80
CA TRP A 90 -15.04 9.56 2.56
C TRP A 90 -14.65 10.78 1.72
N VAL A 91 -14.22 11.88 2.35
CA VAL A 91 -13.77 13.11 1.65
C VAL A 91 -12.47 12.81 0.90
N VAL A 92 -11.52 12.15 1.58
CA VAL A 92 -10.23 11.75 1.00
C VAL A 92 -10.44 10.82 -0.19
N LEU A 93 -11.32 9.82 -0.05
CA LEU A 93 -11.67 8.94 -1.16
C LEU A 93 -12.35 9.68 -2.31
N ALA A 94 -13.25 10.65 -2.04
CA ALA A 94 -13.91 11.43 -3.08
C ALA A 94 -12.93 12.30 -3.89
N ILE A 95 -11.94 12.90 -3.21
CA ILE A 95 -10.83 13.61 -3.87
C ILE A 95 -10.05 12.61 -4.75
N GLY A 96 -9.68 11.45 -4.21
CA GLY A 96 -9.00 10.39 -4.96
C GLY A 96 -9.77 9.94 -6.22
N VAL A 97 -11.09 9.72 -6.10
CA VAL A 97 -11.97 9.38 -7.25
C VAL A 97 -11.90 10.45 -8.33
N THR A 98 -12.03 11.72 -7.94
CA THR A 98 -11.99 12.86 -8.87
C THR A 98 -10.63 12.96 -9.56
N MET A 99 -9.54 12.79 -8.81
CA MET A 99 -8.18 12.81 -9.36
C MET A 99 -7.91 11.65 -10.31
N ASN A 100 -8.35 10.42 -9.96
CA ASN A 100 -8.17 9.24 -10.81
C ASN A 100 -8.88 9.42 -12.15
N PHE A 101 -10.18 9.76 -12.09
CA PHE A 101 -10.97 9.94 -13.30
C PHE A 101 -10.41 11.07 -14.14
N THR A 102 -10.23 12.27 -13.57
CA THR A 102 -9.76 13.44 -14.34
C THR A 102 -8.37 13.21 -14.95
N GLY A 103 -7.41 12.70 -14.17
CA GLY A 103 -6.04 12.50 -14.65
C GLY A 103 -5.96 11.52 -15.81
N TYR A 104 -6.49 10.31 -15.64
CA TYR A 104 -6.42 9.28 -16.67
C TYR A 104 -7.39 9.51 -17.84
N PHE A 105 -8.56 10.13 -17.61
CA PHE A 105 -9.49 10.48 -18.67
C PHE A 105 -8.90 11.54 -19.61
N MET A 106 -8.20 12.55 -19.07
CA MET A 106 -7.50 13.54 -19.91
C MET A 106 -6.39 12.92 -20.75
N ILE A 107 -5.63 11.95 -20.20
CA ILE A 107 -4.65 11.17 -20.97
C ILE A 107 -5.33 10.40 -22.09
N TRP A 108 -6.45 9.73 -21.79
CA TRP A 108 -7.20 8.98 -22.79
C TRP A 108 -7.72 9.89 -23.93
N LEU A 109 -8.26 11.07 -23.60
CA LEU A 109 -8.69 12.06 -24.60
C LEU A 109 -7.51 12.50 -25.49
N ALA A 110 -6.33 12.74 -24.91
CA ALA A 110 -5.12 13.10 -25.65
C ALA A 110 -4.68 11.97 -26.61
N VAL A 111 -4.57 10.73 -26.10
CA VAL A 111 -4.09 9.57 -26.87
C VAL A 111 -5.07 9.13 -27.95
N THR A 112 -6.37 9.42 -27.78
CA THR A 112 -7.40 9.16 -28.79
C THR A 112 -7.61 10.31 -29.78
N GLY A 113 -6.87 11.42 -29.64
CA GLY A 113 -6.97 12.57 -30.55
C GLY A 113 -8.27 13.36 -30.42
N ARG A 114 -8.98 13.24 -29.29
CA ARG A 114 -10.25 13.97 -29.04
C ARG A 114 -10.03 15.40 -28.54
N ILE A 115 -8.81 15.72 -28.13
CA ILE A 115 -8.37 17.07 -27.77
C ILE A 115 -7.11 17.44 -28.56
N ALA A 116 -6.83 18.74 -28.67
CA ALA A 116 -5.58 19.22 -29.25
C ALA A 116 -4.39 18.62 -28.51
N ARG A 117 -3.29 18.34 -29.24
CA ARG A 117 -2.10 17.70 -28.70
C ARG A 117 -1.59 18.50 -27.49
N PRO A 118 -1.64 17.94 -26.27
CA PRO A 118 -1.23 18.66 -25.08
C PRO A 118 0.28 18.91 -25.08
N HIS A 119 0.68 20.03 -24.47
CA HIS A 119 2.08 20.27 -24.16
C HIS A 119 2.60 19.21 -23.18
N ILE A 120 3.91 18.96 -23.22
CA ILE A 120 4.54 17.92 -22.38
C ILE A 120 4.24 18.13 -20.89
N TRP A 121 4.25 19.38 -20.41
CA TRP A 121 3.94 19.70 -19.01
C TRP A 121 2.50 19.33 -18.63
N GLN A 122 1.53 19.45 -19.55
CA GLN A 122 0.13 19.07 -19.32
C GLN A 122 0.00 17.56 -19.16
N MET A 123 0.69 16.79 -20.01
CA MET A 123 0.74 15.33 -19.87
C MET A 123 1.40 14.89 -18.56
N CYS A 124 2.49 15.56 -18.16
CA CYS A 124 3.14 15.33 -16.87
C CYS A 124 2.19 15.66 -15.70
N LEU A 125 1.40 16.72 -15.82
CA LEU A 125 0.40 17.08 -14.82
C LEU A 125 -0.73 16.04 -14.75
N TYR A 126 -1.29 15.62 -15.89
CA TYR A 126 -2.38 14.62 -15.93
C TYR A 126 -1.96 13.28 -15.34
N ILE A 127 -0.76 12.78 -15.70
CA ILE A 127 -0.25 11.52 -15.15
C ILE A 127 0.08 11.64 -13.67
N CYS A 128 0.60 12.79 -13.22
CA CYS A 128 0.89 13.05 -11.81
C CYS A 128 -0.41 13.05 -10.98
N ILE A 129 -1.45 13.75 -11.43
CA ILE A 129 -2.78 13.78 -10.77
C ILE A 129 -3.39 12.37 -10.75
N GLY A 130 -3.39 11.68 -11.89
CA GLY A 130 -3.91 10.31 -12.00
C GLY A 130 -3.19 9.34 -11.07
N ALA A 131 -1.85 9.38 -11.02
CA ALA A 131 -1.06 8.55 -10.13
C ALA A 131 -1.26 8.93 -8.65
N ASN A 132 -1.39 10.22 -8.34
CA ASN A 132 -1.57 10.72 -6.98
C ASN A 132 -2.90 10.27 -6.35
N SER A 133 -3.93 9.99 -7.16
CA SER A 133 -5.17 9.37 -6.68
C SER A 133 -4.97 8.07 -5.88
N GLN A 134 -3.89 7.33 -6.14
CA GLN A 134 -3.55 6.12 -5.40
C GLN A 134 -3.15 6.46 -3.96
N THR A 135 -2.48 7.58 -3.72
CA THR A 135 -2.12 8.01 -2.36
C THR A 135 -3.38 8.28 -1.53
N PHE A 136 -4.38 8.94 -2.12
CA PHE A 136 -5.69 9.18 -1.51
C PHE A 136 -6.46 7.89 -1.24
N SER A 137 -6.51 6.97 -2.21
CA SER A 137 -7.16 5.66 -2.05
C SER A 137 -6.49 4.84 -0.93
N ASN A 138 -5.16 4.81 -0.92
CA ASN A 138 -4.38 4.20 0.15
C ASN A 138 -4.66 4.85 1.51
N THR A 139 -4.66 6.18 1.60
CA THR A 139 -4.90 6.88 2.87
C THR A 139 -6.30 6.61 3.39
N GLY A 140 -7.33 6.81 2.56
CA GLY A 140 -8.71 6.62 2.95
C GLY A 140 -9.02 5.17 3.35
N ALA A 141 -8.59 4.18 2.56
CA ALA A 141 -8.92 2.78 2.81
C ALA A 141 -8.02 2.14 3.89
N LEU A 142 -6.69 2.25 3.75
CA LEU A 142 -5.75 1.55 4.63
C LEU A 142 -5.72 2.14 6.03
N VAL A 143 -5.60 3.47 6.16
CA VAL A 143 -5.49 4.10 7.50
C VAL A 143 -6.76 3.86 8.29
N THR A 144 -7.92 3.95 7.65
CA THR A 144 -9.21 3.66 8.30
C THR A 144 -9.29 2.22 8.78
N CYS A 145 -8.84 1.25 7.98
CA CYS A 145 -8.76 -0.15 8.42
C CYS A 145 -7.79 -0.34 9.58
N VAL A 146 -6.61 0.29 9.57
CA VAL A 146 -5.64 0.21 10.67
C VAL A 146 -6.18 0.81 11.96
N LYS A 147 -6.85 1.97 11.88
CA LYS A 147 -7.49 2.62 13.04
C LYS A 147 -8.65 1.76 13.61
N ASN A 148 -9.36 1.01 12.76
CA ASN A 148 -10.46 0.14 13.19
C ASN A 148 -10.00 -1.24 13.72
N PHE A 149 -8.79 -1.69 13.35
CA PHE A 149 -8.22 -2.98 13.75
C PHE A 149 -6.77 -2.81 14.27
N PRO A 150 -6.58 -2.12 15.41
CA PRO A 150 -5.25 -1.75 15.88
C PRO A 150 -4.40 -2.93 16.34
N GLU A 151 -4.99 -3.99 16.91
CA GLU A 151 -4.26 -5.19 17.37
C GLU A 151 -3.76 -6.08 16.22
N SER A 152 -4.48 -6.11 15.10
CA SER A 152 -4.12 -6.90 13.90
C SER A 152 -3.57 -6.02 12.78
N ARG A 153 -3.01 -4.85 13.11
CA ARG A 153 -2.61 -3.84 12.12
C ARG A 153 -1.60 -4.33 11.09
N GLY A 154 -0.62 -5.17 11.46
CA GLY A 154 0.35 -5.71 10.51
C GLY A 154 -0.30 -6.62 9.47
N ILE A 155 -1.25 -7.46 9.90
CA ILE A 155 -2.06 -8.33 9.03
C ILE A 155 -2.91 -7.50 8.08
N VAL A 156 -3.61 -6.48 8.60
CA VAL A 156 -4.48 -5.60 7.82
C VAL A 156 -3.70 -4.85 6.76
N ILE A 157 -2.55 -4.25 7.14
CA ILE A 157 -1.65 -3.55 6.22
C ILE A 157 -1.15 -4.51 5.14
N GLY A 158 -0.68 -5.70 5.53
CA GLY A 158 -0.17 -6.72 4.61
C GLY A 158 -1.21 -7.17 3.59
N LEU A 159 -2.42 -7.48 4.03
CA LEU A 159 -3.51 -7.92 3.16
C LEU A 159 -3.96 -6.82 2.20
N LEU A 160 -4.26 -5.62 2.71
CA LEU A 160 -4.71 -4.50 1.87
C LEU A 160 -3.63 -4.07 0.87
N LYS A 161 -2.38 -3.95 1.32
CA LYS A 161 -1.27 -3.65 0.41
C LYS A 161 -1.01 -4.78 -0.56
N GLY A 162 -1.25 -6.04 -0.16
CA GLY A 162 -1.23 -7.20 -1.04
C GLY A 162 -2.15 -6.99 -2.24
N PHE A 163 -3.41 -6.61 -2.03
CA PHE A 163 -4.33 -6.31 -3.14
C PHE A 163 -3.83 -5.17 -4.04
N THR A 164 -3.14 -4.16 -3.49
CA THR A 164 -2.43 -3.17 -4.32
C THR A 164 -1.35 -3.82 -5.20
N GLY A 165 -0.62 -4.82 -4.71
CA GLY A 165 0.36 -5.58 -5.50
C GLY A 165 -0.27 -6.43 -6.62
N LEU A 166 -1.46 -7.01 -6.38
CA LEU A 166 -2.20 -7.78 -7.40
C LEU A 166 -2.95 -6.91 -8.40
N SER A 167 -3.24 -5.65 -8.07
CA SER A 167 -4.11 -4.78 -8.85
C SER A 167 -3.72 -4.66 -10.33
N GLY A 168 -2.42 -4.61 -10.66
CA GLY A 168 -1.96 -4.54 -12.05
C GLY A 168 -2.30 -5.81 -12.84
N ALA A 169 -2.16 -6.99 -12.24
CA ALA A 169 -2.54 -8.25 -12.86
C ALA A 169 -4.06 -8.37 -13.00
N ILE A 170 -4.82 -7.98 -11.98
CA ILE A 170 -6.29 -7.96 -12.01
C ILE A 170 -6.80 -7.05 -13.13
N MET A 171 -6.32 -5.81 -13.18
CA MET A 171 -6.72 -4.81 -14.17
C MET A 171 -6.37 -5.27 -15.60
N THR A 172 -5.21 -5.90 -15.80
CA THR A 172 -4.81 -6.44 -17.11
C THR A 172 -5.75 -7.56 -17.58
N GLN A 173 -6.18 -8.46 -16.69
CA GLN A 173 -7.15 -9.52 -17.07
C GLN A 173 -8.52 -8.93 -17.42
N LEU A 174 -9.02 -7.98 -16.62
CA LEU A 174 -10.29 -7.30 -16.91
C LEU A 174 -10.23 -6.52 -18.23
N PHE A 175 -9.09 -5.87 -18.50
CA PHE A 175 -8.85 -5.19 -19.75
C PHE A 175 -8.96 -6.11 -20.96
N HIS A 176 -8.26 -7.25 -20.95
CA HIS A 176 -8.31 -8.18 -22.07
C HIS A 176 -9.70 -8.77 -22.30
N ALA A 177 -10.46 -9.02 -21.22
CA ALA A 177 -11.83 -9.48 -21.34
C ALA A 177 -12.77 -8.43 -21.97
N PHE A 178 -12.73 -7.19 -21.47
CA PHE A 178 -13.65 -6.14 -21.92
C PHE A 178 -13.27 -5.58 -23.30
N TYR A 179 -11.98 -5.32 -23.52
CA TYR A 179 -11.50 -4.54 -24.66
C TYR A 179 -10.53 -5.30 -25.59
N GLY A 180 -10.22 -6.57 -25.29
CA GLY A 180 -9.33 -7.38 -26.12
C GLY A 180 -7.90 -6.83 -26.16
N HIS A 181 -7.43 -6.45 -27.34
CA HIS A 181 -6.07 -5.93 -27.56
C HIS A 181 -6.01 -4.41 -27.81
N ASN A 182 -7.10 -3.68 -27.57
CA ASN A 182 -7.12 -2.22 -27.78
C ASN A 182 -6.49 -1.48 -26.59
N SER A 183 -5.17 -1.34 -26.57
CA SER A 183 -4.42 -0.72 -25.47
C SER A 183 -4.83 0.73 -25.16
N LYS A 184 -5.39 1.48 -26.12
CA LYS A 184 -5.98 2.81 -25.83
C LYS A 184 -7.20 2.71 -24.90
N ALA A 185 -7.97 1.63 -24.99
CA ALA A 185 -9.10 1.38 -24.09
C ALA A 185 -8.65 1.00 -22.67
N LEU A 186 -7.40 0.55 -22.46
CA LEU A 186 -6.84 0.32 -21.12
C LEU A 186 -6.76 1.62 -20.33
N ILE A 187 -6.32 2.71 -20.95
CA ILE A 187 -6.24 4.03 -20.29
C ILE A 187 -7.64 4.48 -19.85
N PHE A 188 -8.67 4.21 -20.66
CA PHE A 188 -10.04 4.50 -20.30
C PHE A 188 -10.52 3.63 -19.12
N LEU A 189 -10.24 2.33 -19.14
CA LEU A 189 -10.55 1.42 -18.03
C LEU A 189 -9.94 1.90 -16.71
N ILE A 190 -8.67 2.32 -16.74
CA ILE A 190 -7.96 2.89 -15.60
C ILE A 190 -8.63 4.18 -15.10
N ALA A 191 -9.20 4.99 -15.99
CA ALA A 191 -9.86 6.23 -15.60
C ALA A 191 -11.17 5.96 -14.83
N TRP A 192 -12.03 5.07 -15.33
CA TRP A 192 -13.38 4.92 -14.77
C TRP A 192 -13.50 3.80 -13.72
N LEU A 193 -12.85 2.64 -13.89
CA LEU A 193 -13.12 1.47 -13.04
C LEU A 193 -12.65 1.68 -11.59
N PRO A 194 -11.41 2.11 -11.30
CA PRO A 194 -10.99 2.44 -9.94
C PRO A 194 -11.85 3.56 -9.31
N ALA A 195 -12.21 4.57 -10.09
CA ALA A 195 -13.08 5.66 -9.66
C ALA A 195 -14.48 5.16 -9.28
N ALA A 196 -15.09 4.29 -10.09
CA ALA A 196 -16.41 3.73 -9.85
C ALA A 196 -16.42 2.84 -8.59
N VAL A 197 -15.43 1.96 -8.43
CA VAL A 197 -15.32 1.09 -7.24
C VAL A 197 -15.18 1.94 -5.97
N SER A 198 -14.27 2.91 -5.95
CA SER A 198 -14.12 3.81 -4.79
C SER A 198 -15.37 4.66 -4.54
N PHE A 199 -16.07 5.10 -5.59
CA PHE A 199 -17.29 5.91 -5.47
C PHE A 199 -18.42 5.13 -4.77
N VAL A 200 -18.64 3.88 -5.17
CA VAL A 200 -19.68 2.99 -4.58
C VAL A 200 -19.47 2.83 -3.07
N PHE A 201 -18.22 2.79 -2.60
CA PHE A 201 -17.89 2.52 -1.20
C PHE A 201 -17.56 3.77 -0.37
N LEU A 202 -17.75 4.99 -0.89
CA LEU A 202 -17.41 6.24 -0.19
C LEU A 202 -17.97 6.30 1.23
N ARG A 203 -19.26 5.97 1.41
CA ARG A 203 -19.94 6.05 2.71
C ARG A 203 -19.70 4.82 3.59
N THR A 204 -19.18 3.74 3.03
CA THR A 204 -18.86 2.51 3.76
C THR A 204 -17.57 2.66 4.56
N VAL A 205 -16.56 3.34 4.00
CA VAL A 205 -15.27 3.57 4.66
C VAL A 205 -15.38 4.66 5.71
N ARG A 206 -15.34 4.27 6.97
CA ARG A 206 -15.49 5.17 8.11
C ARG A 206 -14.79 4.64 9.35
N LEU A 207 -14.41 5.58 10.23
CA LEU A 207 -13.90 5.23 11.55
C LEU A 207 -15.03 4.64 12.39
N MET A 208 -14.77 3.49 12.99
CA MET A 208 -15.70 2.77 13.84
C MET A 208 -15.09 2.55 15.21
N LYS A 209 -15.94 2.32 16.20
CA LYS A 209 -15.49 2.00 17.55
C LYS A 209 -14.67 0.70 17.51
N VAL A 210 -13.51 0.73 18.16
CA VAL A 210 -12.66 -0.45 18.31
C VAL A 210 -13.38 -1.44 19.23
N VAL A 211 -13.68 -2.62 18.71
CA VAL A 211 -14.34 -3.70 19.45
C VAL A 211 -13.45 -4.93 19.35
N ARG A 212 -13.12 -5.53 20.49
CA ARG A 212 -12.34 -6.77 20.52
C ARG A 212 -13.22 -7.94 20.09
N GLN A 213 -12.74 -8.72 19.12
CA GLN A 213 -13.39 -9.95 18.67
C GLN A 213 -12.38 -11.10 18.69
N GLU A 214 -12.68 -12.16 19.44
CA GLU A 214 -11.75 -13.30 19.58
C GLU A 214 -11.43 -13.99 18.25
N ASN A 215 -12.40 -14.06 17.34
CA ASN A 215 -12.24 -14.71 16.04
C ASN A 215 -11.59 -13.82 14.95
N GLU A 216 -11.15 -12.60 15.29
CA GLU A 216 -10.64 -11.61 14.32
C GLU A 216 -9.52 -12.17 13.43
N LEU A 217 -8.50 -12.81 14.04
CA LEU A 217 -7.37 -13.38 13.31
C LEU A 217 -7.81 -14.49 12.35
N LYS A 218 -8.76 -15.34 12.77
CA LYS A 218 -9.29 -16.44 11.93
C LYS A 218 -9.97 -15.90 10.67
N VAL A 219 -10.72 -14.79 10.78
CA VAL A 219 -11.34 -14.14 9.62
C VAL A 219 -10.27 -13.64 8.66
N PHE A 220 -9.22 -12.97 9.16
CA PHE A 220 -8.12 -12.52 8.31
C PHE A 220 -7.35 -13.66 7.63
N TYR A 221 -7.15 -14.81 8.30
CA TYR A 221 -6.57 -15.98 7.65
C TYR A 221 -7.45 -16.54 6.53
N ASN A 222 -8.77 -16.55 6.70
CA ASN A 222 -9.68 -16.97 5.63
C ASN A 222 -9.63 -16.01 4.43
N LEU A 223 -9.57 -14.69 4.68
CA LEU A 223 -9.38 -13.68 3.63
C LEU A 223 -8.02 -13.84 2.92
N LEU A 224 -6.97 -14.16 3.69
CA LEU A 224 -5.64 -14.47 3.17
C LEU A 224 -5.69 -15.66 2.20
N TYR A 225 -6.31 -16.78 2.59
CA TYR A 225 -6.38 -17.97 1.73
C TYR A 225 -7.07 -17.68 0.39
N ILE A 226 -8.16 -16.91 0.37
CA ILE A 226 -8.79 -16.47 -0.88
C ILE A 226 -7.81 -15.63 -1.72
N SER A 227 -7.11 -14.68 -1.10
CA SER A 227 -6.16 -13.84 -1.81
C SER A 227 -4.97 -14.65 -2.40
N LEU A 228 -4.52 -15.70 -1.71
CA LEU A 228 -3.45 -16.59 -2.18
C LEU A 228 -3.93 -17.44 -3.37
N VAL A 229 -5.17 -17.93 -3.33
CA VAL A 229 -5.80 -18.64 -4.45
C VAL A 229 -5.91 -17.70 -5.67
N LEU A 230 -6.35 -16.46 -5.47
CA LEU A 230 -6.39 -15.45 -6.53
C LEU A 230 -5.00 -15.18 -7.13
N ALA A 231 -3.98 -15.00 -6.29
CA ALA A 231 -2.61 -14.77 -6.73
C ALA A 231 -2.03 -15.98 -7.50
N GLY A 232 -2.25 -17.19 -7.00
CA GLY A 232 -1.83 -18.43 -7.67
C GLY A 232 -2.52 -18.60 -9.03
N PHE A 233 -3.81 -18.32 -9.11
CA PHE A 233 -4.56 -18.34 -10.37
C PHE A 233 -4.00 -17.31 -11.37
N LEU A 234 -3.78 -16.06 -10.94
CA LEU A 234 -3.17 -15.02 -11.77
C LEU A 234 -1.75 -15.40 -12.23
N MET A 235 -0.95 -16.02 -11.36
CA MET A 235 0.39 -16.50 -11.71
C MET A 235 0.34 -17.55 -12.82
N ILE A 236 -0.54 -18.55 -12.69
CA ILE A 236 -0.75 -19.58 -13.71
C ILE A 236 -1.17 -18.93 -15.03
N LEU A 237 -2.12 -18.00 -15.00
CA LEU A 237 -2.56 -17.27 -16.20
C LEU A 237 -1.43 -16.48 -16.86
N ILE A 238 -0.64 -15.74 -16.09
CA ILE A 238 0.49 -14.95 -16.62
C ILE A 238 1.50 -15.88 -17.33
N ILE A 239 1.79 -17.04 -16.74
CA ILE A 239 2.70 -18.02 -17.34
C ILE A 239 2.09 -18.61 -18.63
N LEU A 240 0.82 -19.01 -18.59
CA LEU A 240 0.13 -19.58 -19.75
C LEU A 240 -0.01 -18.58 -20.89
N GLN A 241 -0.40 -17.33 -20.60
CA GLN A 241 -0.56 -16.25 -21.58
C GLN A 241 0.76 -15.82 -22.21
N ASN A 242 1.88 -16.06 -21.53
CA ASN A 242 3.18 -15.87 -22.14
C ASN A 242 3.49 -17.00 -23.13
N GLY A 243 2.99 -18.22 -22.91
CA GLY A 243 3.20 -19.37 -23.80
C GLY A 243 2.21 -19.44 -24.98
N LEU A 244 0.96 -19.10 -24.73
CA LEU A 244 -0.22 -19.34 -25.56
C LEU A 244 -0.92 -18.03 -25.91
N VAL A 245 -1.44 -17.92 -27.12
CA VAL A 245 -2.28 -16.80 -27.53
C VAL A 245 -3.71 -17.10 -27.11
N PHE A 246 -4.25 -16.31 -26.18
CA PHE A 246 -5.62 -16.47 -25.70
C PHE A 246 -6.61 -15.78 -26.63
N SER A 247 -7.72 -16.45 -26.90
CA SER A 247 -8.91 -15.89 -27.52
C SER A 247 -9.67 -14.98 -26.54
N ARG A 248 -10.59 -14.16 -27.07
CA ARG A 248 -11.43 -13.29 -26.23
C ARG A 248 -12.31 -14.08 -25.26
N ALA A 249 -12.77 -15.28 -25.65
CA ALA A 249 -13.57 -16.14 -24.78
C ALA A 249 -12.76 -16.66 -23.59
N GLU A 250 -11.48 -17.02 -23.80
CA GLU A 250 -10.58 -17.46 -22.72
C GLU A 250 -10.25 -16.30 -21.78
N TYR A 251 -10.03 -15.09 -22.29
CA TYR A 251 -9.90 -13.90 -21.45
C TYR A 251 -11.18 -13.57 -20.67
N ALA A 252 -12.37 -13.74 -21.27
CA ALA A 252 -13.63 -13.55 -20.57
C ALA A 252 -13.82 -14.60 -19.46
N GLY A 253 -13.47 -15.87 -19.72
CA GLY A 253 -13.47 -16.93 -18.72
C GLY A 253 -12.49 -16.65 -17.59
N SER A 254 -11.25 -16.26 -17.89
CA SER A 254 -10.24 -15.92 -16.89
C SER A 254 -10.66 -14.73 -16.02
N ALA A 255 -11.19 -13.66 -16.64
CA ALA A 255 -11.70 -12.50 -15.93
C ALA A 255 -12.92 -12.84 -15.05
N SER A 256 -13.79 -13.74 -15.49
CA SER A 256 -14.93 -14.22 -14.69
C SER A 256 -14.46 -14.92 -13.41
N VAL A 257 -13.45 -15.79 -13.52
CA VAL A 257 -12.84 -16.44 -12.34
C VAL A 257 -12.16 -15.42 -11.42
N VAL A 258 -11.44 -14.45 -11.98
CA VAL A 258 -10.85 -13.34 -11.20
C VAL A 258 -11.93 -12.57 -10.43
N LEU A 259 -13.04 -12.23 -11.07
CA LEU A 259 -14.15 -11.53 -10.42
C LEU A 259 -14.78 -12.38 -9.31
N ILE A 260 -15.03 -13.67 -9.55
CA ILE A 260 -15.57 -14.58 -8.53
C ILE A 260 -14.64 -14.61 -7.30
N LEU A 261 -13.33 -14.79 -7.51
CA LEU A 261 -12.35 -14.81 -6.43
C LEU A 261 -12.20 -13.46 -5.73
N LEU A 262 -12.37 -12.35 -6.46
CA LEU A 262 -12.31 -10.99 -5.90
C LEU A 262 -13.53 -10.67 -5.02
N PHE A 263 -14.71 -11.21 -5.35
CA PHE A 263 -15.94 -11.06 -4.57
C PHE A 263 -16.14 -12.15 -3.52
N ALA A 264 -15.44 -13.29 -3.60
CA ALA A 264 -15.51 -14.38 -2.61
C ALA A 264 -15.31 -13.94 -1.13
N PRO A 265 -14.46 -12.94 -0.79
CA PRO A 265 -14.37 -12.41 0.56
C PRO A 265 -15.72 -11.95 1.15
N LEU A 266 -16.67 -11.51 0.32
CA LEU A 266 -18.00 -11.10 0.76
C LEU A 266 -18.77 -12.24 1.44
N ALA A 267 -18.57 -13.49 1.00
CA ALA A 267 -19.19 -14.65 1.63
C ALA A 267 -18.67 -14.88 3.06
N ILE A 268 -17.37 -14.65 3.30
CA ILE A 268 -16.78 -14.72 4.64
C ILE A 268 -17.37 -13.62 5.52
N VAL A 269 -17.43 -12.38 5.00
CA VAL A 269 -18.02 -11.24 5.70
C VAL A 269 -19.46 -11.53 6.09
N PHE A 270 -20.28 -12.00 5.15
CA PHE A 270 -21.69 -12.30 5.40
C PHE A 270 -21.85 -13.39 6.46
N LYS A 271 -21.05 -14.47 6.38
CA LYS A 271 -21.06 -15.55 7.37
C LYS A 271 -20.71 -15.06 8.78
N GLU A 272 -19.68 -14.23 8.90
CA GLU A 272 -19.24 -13.71 10.20
C GLU A 272 -20.24 -12.72 10.79
N GLU A 273 -20.76 -11.79 9.98
CA GLU A 273 -21.75 -10.81 10.43
C GLU A 273 -23.10 -11.47 10.75
N PHE A 274 -23.49 -12.51 10.01
CA PHE A 274 -24.67 -13.30 10.34
C PHE A 274 -24.54 -13.97 11.70
N LYS A 275 -23.36 -14.53 12.00
CA LYS A 275 -23.06 -15.12 13.31
C LYS A 275 -23.14 -14.06 14.43
N ILE A 276 -22.51 -12.91 14.23
CA ILE A 276 -22.53 -11.78 15.20
C ILE A 276 -23.96 -11.28 15.43
N TRP A 277 -24.73 -11.10 14.36
CA TRP A 277 -26.12 -10.66 14.43
C TRP A 277 -26.99 -11.66 15.19
N LYS A 278 -26.86 -12.96 14.90
CA LYS A 278 -27.59 -14.02 15.60
C LYS A 278 -27.24 -14.06 17.09
N THR A 279 -25.96 -13.95 17.46
CA THR A 279 -25.56 -13.85 18.87
C THR A 279 -26.17 -12.64 19.56
N LYS A 280 -26.17 -11.46 18.92
CA LYS A 280 -26.81 -10.26 19.48
C LYS A 280 -28.32 -10.44 19.67
N GLN A 281 -29.00 -11.09 18.72
CA GLN A 281 -30.42 -11.39 18.86
C GLN A 281 -30.70 -12.34 20.02
N LEU A 282 -29.87 -13.38 20.22
CA LEU A 282 -30.00 -14.31 21.34
C LEU A 282 -29.85 -13.59 22.69
N VAL A 283 -28.80 -12.78 22.85
CA VAL A 283 -28.58 -11.98 24.08
C VAL A 283 -29.74 -11.00 24.34
N THR A 284 -30.29 -10.39 23.28
CA THR A 284 -31.42 -9.46 23.42
C THR A 284 -32.70 -10.20 23.85
N LYS A 285 -32.90 -11.44 23.39
CA LYS A 285 -34.04 -12.29 23.77
C LYS A 285 -33.90 -12.87 25.19
N ASP A 286 -32.70 -13.23 25.62
CA ASP A 286 -32.48 -13.71 26.99
C ASP A 286 -32.66 -12.59 28.03
N ASN A 287 -32.21 -11.37 27.73
CA ASN A 287 -32.42 -10.20 28.60
C ASN A 287 -33.88 -9.72 28.67
N THR A 288 -34.79 -10.27 27.87
CA THR A 288 -36.23 -9.99 27.93
C THR A 288 -37.03 -11.06 28.70
N SER A 289 -36.36 -12.08 29.27
CA SER A 289 -36.95 -13.00 30.24
C SER A 289 -36.83 -12.41 31.66
N PRO A 290 -37.89 -12.38 32.48
CA PRO A 290 -37.84 -11.75 33.80
C PRO A 290 -37.03 -12.63 34.75
N VAL A 291 -35.74 -12.33 34.91
CA VAL A 291 -34.96 -12.86 36.04
C VAL A 291 -35.47 -12.17 37.30
N LYS A 292 -36.44 -12.82 37.95
CA LYS A 292 -36.88 -12.52 39.31
C LYS A 292 -35.83 -13.11 40.25
N VAL A 293 -34.81 -12.33 40.64
CA VAL A 293 -33.96 -12.66 41.78
C VAL A 293 -34.15 -11.62 42.85
N ILE A 294 -34.47 -12.16 44.01
CA ILE A 294 -35.02 -11.59 45.22
C ILE A 294 -34.02 -10.58 45.82
N THR A 295 -34.54 -9.42 46.21
CA THR A 295 -33.88 -8.48 47.11
C THR A 295 -33.63 -9.17 48.44
N GLU A 296 -32.39 -9.57 48.69
CA GLU A 296 -31.88 -9.79 50.03
C GLU A 296 -30.97 -8.62 50.35
N ASN A 297 -31.43 -7.75 51.25
CA ASN A 297 -30.67 -6.59 51.75
C ASN A 297 -29.44 -7.07 52.53
N PRO A 298 -28.22 -6.63 52.20
CA PRO A 298 -27.16 -6.51 53.17
C PRO A 298 -27.15 -5.09 53.74
N GLN A 299 -27.02 -5.01 55.06
CA GLN A 299 -26.90 -3.78 55.84
C GLN A 299 -25.79 -2.84 55.30
N PRO A 300 -25.93 -1.51 55.52
CA PRO A 300 -24.93 -0.54 55.10
C PRO A 300 -23.68 -0.68 55.98
N VAL A 301 -22.63 -1.28 55.44
CA VAL A 301 -21.28 -1.07 55.97
C VAL A 301 -20.82 0.28 55.41
N GLU A 302 -20.71 1.28 56.28
CA GLU A 302 -20.04 2.54 55.99
C GLU A 302 -18.57 2.26 55.64
N VAL A 303 -18.29 2.14 54.35
CA VAL A 303 -16.95 2.32 53.80
C VAL A 303 -16.87 3.81 53.43
N PRO A 304 -15.83 4.56 53.85
CA PRO A 304 -15.72 5.96 53.50
C PRO A 304 -15.65 6.10 51.99
N VAL A 305 -16.72 6.64 51.39
CA VAL A 305 -16.69 7.12 50.02
C VAL A 305 -15.79 8.35 50.05
N GLN A 306 -14.51 8.14 49.79
CA GLN A 306 -13.63 9.22 49.38
C GLN A 306 -14.13 9.63 48.00
N GLU A 307 -14.95 10.69 47.97
CA GLU A 307 -15.30 11.38 46.74
C GLU A 307 -13.99 11.69 46.00
N PRO A 308 -13.78 11.21 44.76
CA PRO A 308 -12.67 11.71 43.97
C PRO A 308 -12.87 13.22 43.83
N PRO A 309 -11.84 14.04 44.12
CA PRO A 309 -12.02 15.48 44.13
C PRO A 309 -12.57 15.93 42.78
N LEU A 310 -13.70 16.64 42.85
CA LEU A 310 -14.31 17.38 41.76
C LEU A 310 -13.42 18.59 41.39
N GLN A 311 -12.19 18.32 40.95
CA GLN A 311 -11.21 19.26 40.40
C GLN A 311 -10.29 18.39 39.51
N ALA A 312 -10.26 18.50 38.19
CA ALA A 312 -10.36 19.72 37.41
C ALA A 312 -11.17 19.45 36.14
N ALA A 313 -12.06 20.39 35.80
CA ALA A 313 -12.26 20.73 34.40
C ALA A 313 -10.88 20.70 33.74
N VAL A 314 -10.73 19.98 32.63
CA VAL A 314 -9.55 20.07 31.80
C VAL A 314 -9.46 21.53 31.39
N ALA A 315 -8.79 22.34 32.21
CA ALA A 315 -8.28 23.62 31.84
C ALA A 315 -7.52 23.30 30.56
N ALA A 316 -8.00 23.84 29.45
CA ALA A 316 -7.28 23.78 28.19
C ALA A 316 -5.88 24.26 28.52
N ALA A 317 -4.94 23.31 28.65
CA ALA A 317 -3.56 23.63 28.91
C ALA A 317 -3.19 24.67 27.85
N PRO A 318 -2.59 25.81 28.25
CA PRO A 318 -2.32 26.89 27.32
C PRO A 318 -1.65 26.28 26.10
N SER A 319 -2.23 26.51 24.92
CA SER A 319 -1.83 25.86 23.67
C SER A 319 -0.33 26.04 23.51
N VAL A 320 0.44 25.03 23.89
CA VAL A 320 1.90 25.11 23.83
C VAL A 320 2.19 25.32 22.35
N PRO A 321 2.95 26.36 21.97
CA PRO A 321 3.22 26.63 20.56
C PRO A 321 3.72 25.37 19.88
N TRP A 322 3.23 25.09 18.67
CA TRP A 322 3.47 23.83 17.97
C TRP A 322 4.96 23.47 17.81
N TRP A 323 5.84 24.47 17.90
CA TRP A 323 7.31 24.35 17.84
C TRP A 323 8.01 24.03 19.17
N LYS A 324 7.43 24.38 20.33
CA LYS A 324 8.16 24.41 21.62
C LYS A 324 8.53 23.01 22.15
N ASN A 325 7.78 21.98 21.76
CA ASN A 325 7.99 20.58 22.17
C ASN A 325 8.51 19.68 21.04
N VAL A 326 8.97 20.23 19.92
CA VAL A 326 9.38 19.45 18.73
C VAL A 326 10.51 18.47 19.05
N PHE A 327 11.49 18.89 19.87
CA PHE A 327 12.64 18.06 20.24
C PHE A 327 12.45 17.27 21.54
N LYS A 328 11.22 17.24 22.10
CA LYS A 328 10.85 16.44 23.25
C LYS A 328 9.85 15.37 22.81
N PRO A 329 10.33 14.24 22.23
CA PRO A 329 9.44 13.18 21.76
C PRO A 329 8.74 12.52 22.96
N PRO A 330 7.46 12.11 22.82
CA PRO A 330 6.80 11.29 23.81
C PRO A 330 7.40 9.88 23.85
N GLU A 331 6.91 9.03 24.75
CA GLU A 331 7.28 7.62 24.77
C GLU A 331 6.85 6.91 23.48
N ARG A 332 7.63 5.89 23.06
CA ARG A 332 7.31 5.11 21.87
C ARG A 332 5.96 4.41 22.04
N GLY A 333 5.11 4.48 21.03
CA GLY A 333 3.74 3.95 21.08
C GLY A 333 2.70 4.95 21.57
N GLU A 334 3.12 6.08 22.15
CA GLU A 334 2.23 7.22 22.37
C GLU A 334 2.07 8.04 21.09
N ASP A 335 1.06 8.92 21.08
CA ASP A 335 0.74 9.72 19.91
C ASP A 335 1.73 10.90 19.75
N TYR A 336 2.59 10.82 18.74
CA TYR A 336 3.50 11.90 18.39
C TYR A 336 2.74 12.99 17.63
N ASN A 337 3.09 14.26 17.85
CA ASN A 337 2.75 15.31 16.89
C ASN A 337 3.56 15.13 15.59
N ILE A 338 3.05 15.63 14.46
CA ILE A 338 3.67 15.51 13.13
C ILE A 338 5.14 15.97 13.16
N LEU A 339 5.41 17.16 13.72
CA LEU A 339 6.76 17.71 13.78
C LEU A 339 7.67 16.95 14.75
N GLN A 340 7.13 16.48 15.88
CA GLN A 340 7.89 15.63 16.81
C GLN A 340 8.34 14.34 16.14
N ALA A 341 7.45 13.72 15.35
CA ALA A 341 7.78 12.52 14.61
C ALA A 341 8.81 12.80 13.52
N VAL A 342 8.62 13.83 12.69
CA VAL A 342 9.54 14.20 11.59
C VAL A 342 10.96 14.43 12.09
N PHE A 343 11.12 15.15 13.20
CA PHE A 343 12.45 15.43 13.78
C PHE A 343 12.92 14.37 14.78
N SER A 344 12.17 13.28 14.97
CA SER A 344 12.61 12.18 15.81
C SER A 344 13.74 11.39 15.14
N ILE A 345 14.70 10.93 15.94
CA ILE A 345 15.78 10.06 15.49
C ILE A 345 15.21 8.77 14.87
N ASP A 346 14.11 8.26 15.41
CA ASP A 346 13.49 7.01 14.95
C ASP A 346 12.89 7.18 13.55
N MET A 347 12.31 8.34 13.21
CA MET A 347 11.81 8.62 11.87
C MET A 347 12.96 8.87 10.89
N ILE A 348 13.96 9.66 11.28
CA ILE A 348 15.13 9.96 10.43
C ILE A 348 15.87 8.67 10.06
N THR A 349 16.10 7.78 11.03
CA THR A 349 16.73 6.48 10.78
C THR A 349 15.88 5.60 9.88
N LEU A 350 14.57 5.51 10.12
CA LEU A 350 13.64 4.76 9.26
C LEU A 350 13.63 5.31 7.82
N PHE A 351 13.47 6.62 7.67
CA PHE A 351 13.41 7.32 6.38
C PHE A 351 14.71 7.16 5.59
N THR A 352 15.86 7.24 6.26
CA THR A 352 17.18 7.06 5.64
C THR A 352 17.38 5.61 5.18
N ALA A 353 17.09 4.63 6.04
CA ALA A 353 17.17 3.21 5.68
C ALA A 353 16.24 2.88 4.49
N MET A 354 15.06 3.48 4.46
CA MET A 354 14.06 3.30 3.42
C MET A 354 14.48 3.95 2.09
N THR A 355 15.08 5.14 2.13
CA THR A 355 15.61 5.83 0.94
C THR A 355 16.62 4.95 0.20
N PHE A 356 17.56 4.35 0.93
CA PHE A 356 18.57 3.48 0.32
C PHE A 356 18.04 2.07 -0.01
N GLY A 357 17.10 1.55 0.79
CA GLY A 357 16.55 0.21 0.59
C GLY A 357 15.49 0.13 -0.52
N VAL A 358 14.44 0.93 -0.41
CA VAL A 358 13.31 0.95 -1.36
C VAL A 358 13.74 1.60 -2.68
N GLY A 359 14.61 2.61 -2.64
CA GLY A 359 15.15 3.23 -3.84
C GLY A 359 15.88 2.22 -4.73
N GLY A 360 16.68 1.32 -4.14
CA GLY A 360 17.42 0.28 -4.87
C GLY A 360 16.51 -0.77 -5.48
N THR A 361 15.54 -1.28 -4.70
CA THR A 361 14.58 -2.27 -5.19
C THR A 361 13.67 -1.71 -6.28
N LEU A 362 13.23 -0.46 -6.14
CA LEU A 362 12.42 0.23 -7.15
C LEU A 362 13.23 0.47 -8.44
N THR A 363 14.49 0.90 -8.33
CA THR A 363 15.40 1.05 -9.48
C THR A 363 15.53 -0.25 -10.28
N ALA A 364 15.64 -1.39 -9.59
CA ALA A 364 15.71 -2.70 -10.23
C ALA A 364 14.42 -3.06 -10.98
N ILE A 365 13.27 -2.78 -10.38
CA ILE A 365 11.95 -3.08 -10.96
C ILE A 365 11.67 -2.20 -12.19
N ASP A 366 11.90 -0.88 -12.07
CA ASP A 366 11.63 0.07 -13.15
C ASP A 366 12.48 -0.21 -14.40
N ASN A 367 13.71 -0.69 -14.21
CA ASN A 367 14.64 -0.97 -15.30
C ASN A 367 14.69 -2.45 -15.70
N LEU A 368 13.87 -3.33 -15.10
CA LEU A 368 14.00 -4.79 -15.27
C LEU A 368 13.92 -5.23 -16.74
N GLY A 369 13.05 -4.58 -17.52
CA GLY A 369 12.95 -4.81 -18.97
C GLY A 369 14.19 -4.38 -19.75
N GLN A 370 14.79 -3.24 -19.39
CA GLN A 370 15.99 -2.72 -20.04
C GLN A 370 17.25 -3.50 -19.63
N ILE A 371 17.32 -3.94 -18.38
CA ILE A 371 18.35 -4.86 -17.87
C ILE A 371 18.29 -6.18 -18.63
N GLY A 372 17.10 -6.76 -18.79
CA GLY A 372 16.90 -7.99 -19.57
C GLY A 372 17.40 -7.85 -21.02
N LYS A 373 17.07 -6.75 -21.68
CA LYS A 373 17.55 -6.44 -23.04
C LYS A 373 19.07 -6.30 -23.08
N ALA A 374 19.67 -5.56 -22.15
CA ALA A 374 21.12 -5.35 -22.08
C ALA A 374 21.87 -6.68 -21.85
N LEU A 375 21.31 -7.58 -21.05
CA LEU A 375 21.88 -8.91 -20.77
C LEU A 375 21.59 -9.95 -21.87
N GLY A 376 20.87 -9.59 -22.93
CA GLY A 376 20.60 -10.48 -24.07
C GLY A 376 19.48 -11.51 -23.85
N TYR A 377 18.58 -11.29 -22.89
CA TYR A 377 17.44 -12.19 -22.69
C TYR A 377 16.43 -12.08 -23.85
N PRO A 378 15.76 -13.18 -24.23
CA PRO A 378 14.67 -13.13 -25.18
C PRO A 378 13.52 -12.25 -24.69
N THR A 379 12.88 -11.48 -25.58
CA THR A 379 11.73 -10.61 -25.25
C THR A 379 10.62 -11.35 -24.50
N LYS A 380 10.39 -12.62 -24.86
CA LYS A 380 9.42 -13.51 -24.19
C LYS A 380 9.78 -13.73 -22.72
N SER A 381 11.04 -14.06 -22.43
CA SER A 381 11.54 -14.21 -21.06
C SER A 381 11.42 -12.93 -20.25
N ILE A 382 11.75 -11.79 -20.88
CA ILE A 382 11.66 -10.46 -20.27
C ILE A 382 10.22 -10.16 -19.84
N THR A 383 9.28 -10.41 -20.74
CA THR A 383 7.85 -10.21 -20.48
C THR A 383 7.37 -11.10 -19.32
N THR A 384 7.83 -12.36 -19.26
CA THR A 384 7.47 -13.28 -18.16
C THR A 384 7.87 -12.73 -16.80
N PHE A 385 9.15 -12.44 -16.60
CA PHE A 385 9.61 -12.06 -15.26
C PHE A 385 9.13 -10.66 -14.87
N VAL A 386 9.00 -9.72 -15.82
CA VAL A 386 8.41 -8.40 -15.56
C VAL A 386 6.97 -8.55 -15.09
N SER A 387 6.19 -9.45 -15.70
CA SER A 387 4.79 -9.70 -15.30
C SER A 387 4.70 -10.40 -13.94
N LEU A 388 5.61 -11.33 -13.65
CA LEU A 388 5.63 -12.07 -12.38
C LEU A 388 6.09 -11.21 -11.19
N VAL A 389 6.79 -10.08 -11.41
CA VAL A 389 7.16 -9.15 -10.33
C VAL A 389 5.93 -8.70 -9.53
N SER A 390 4.77 -8.49 -10.14
CA SER A 390 3.54 -8.14 -9.40
C SER A 390 3.09 -9.23 -8.43
N ILE A 391 3.25 -10.51 -8.80
CA ILE A 391 2.93 -11.66 -7.94
C ILE A 391 3.93 -11.74 -6.78
N TRP A 392 5.23 -11.59 -7.05
CA TRP A 392 6.25 -11.58 -6.01
C TRP A 392 6.10 -10.38 -5.08
N ASN A 393 5.67 -9.23 -5.61
CA ASN A 393 5.36 -8.05 -4.83
C ASN A 393 4.17 -8.28 -3.89
N TYR A 394 3.09 -8.88 -4.40
CA TYR A 394 1.97 -9.32 -3.58
C TYR A 394 2.43 -10.26 -2.46
N LEU A 395 3.20 -11.30 -2.81
CA LEU A 395 3.66 -12.30 -1.86
C LEU A 395 4.53 -11.68 -0.78
N GLY A 396 5.44 -10.76 -1.14
CA GLY A 396 6.25 -10.00 -0.21
C GLY A 396 5.42 -9.20 0.79
N ARG A 397 4.37 -8.51 0.31
CA ARG A 397 3.50 -7.69 1.17
C ARG A 397 2.70 -8.54 2.16
N VAL A 398 2.11 -9.62 1.67
CA VAL A 398 1.31 -10.52 2.50
C VAL A 398 2.20 -11.27 3.48
N ALA A 399 3.31 -11.85 3.01
CA ALA A 399 4.25 -12.55 3.85
C ALA A 399 4.79 -11.64 4.95
N SER A 400 5.23 -10.41 4.62
CA SER A 400 5.78 -9.53 5.64
C SER A 400 4.73 -9.02 6.62
N GLY A 401 3.49 -8.74 6.19
CA GLY A 401 2.42 -8.32 7.09
C GLY A 401 2.04 -9.39 8.11
N PHE A 402 1.81 -10.63 7.65
CA PHE A 402 1.42 -11.75 8.53
C PHE A 402 2.60 -12.29 9.35
N ALA A 403 3.76 -12.53 8.72
CA ALA A 403 4.92 -13.09 9.41
C ALA A 403 5.45 -12.13 10.49
N SER A 404 5.46 -10.82 10.24
CA SER A 404 5.87 -9.87 11.28
C SER A 404 4.91 -9.84 12.47
N GLU A 405 3.61 -10.03 12.25
CA GLU A 405 2.63 -10.14 13.35
C GLU A 405 2.88 -11.40 14.17
N ILE A 406 3.06 -12.54 13.51
CA ILE A 406 3.32 -13.84 14.16
C ILE A 406 4.63 -13.78 14.96
N PHE A 407 5.70 -13.26 14.37
CA PHE A 407 6.99 -13.17 15.05
C PHE A 407 7.00 -12.16 16.19
N LEU A 408 6.26 -11.06 16.05
CA LEU A 408 6.08 -10.09 17.12
C LEU A 408 5.28 -10.68 18.29
N ALA A 409 4.16 -11.34 18.00
CA ALA A 409 3.29 -11.92 19.03
C ALA A 409 3.96 -13.09 19.77
N LYS A 410 4.61 -14.00 19.03
CA LYS A 410 5.17 -15.24 19.59
C LYS A 410 6.59 -15.09 20.14
N TYR A 411 7.44 -14.30 19.48
CA TYR A 411 8.88 -14.21 19.79
C TYR A 411 9.34 -12.80 20.19
N LYS A 412 8.43 -11.82 20.27
CA LYS A 412 8.78 -10.40 20.50
C LYS A 412 9.84 -9.89 19.52
N PHE A 413 9.81 -10.43 18.29
CA PHE A 413 10.76 -10.10 17.24
C PHE A 413 10.49 -8.68 16.73
N PRO A 414 11.44 -7.74 16.82
CA PRO A 414 11.21 -6.36 16.40
C PRO A 414 10.97 -6.26 14.89
N ARG A 415 9.92 -5.55 14.46
CA ARG A 415 9.67 -5.33 13.02
C ARG A 415 10.82 -4.62 12.29
N PRO A 416 11.55 -3.66 12.90
CA PRO A 416 12.74 -3.08 12.27
C PRO A 416 13.83 -4.13 11.96
N LEU A 417 13.90 -5.22 12.74
CA LEU A 417 14.88 -6.28 12.48
C LEU A 417 14.47 -7.09 11.25
N MET A 418 13.17 -7.36 11.10
CA MET A 418 12.65 -8.00 9.90
C MET A 418 12.86 -7.12 8.66
N LEU A 419 12.72 -5.79 8.79
CA LEU A 419 13.06 -4.84 7.72
C LEU A 419 14.55 -4.96 7.35
N THR A 420 15.46 -4.99 8.32
CA THR A 420 16.90 -5.21 8.06
C THR A 420 17.16 -6.52 7.32
N LEU A 421 16.50 -7.62 7.69
CA LEU A 421 16.65 -8.90 7.00
C LEU A 421 16.16 -8.84 5.54
N VAL A 422 15.05 -8.15 5.29
CA VAL A 422 14.55 -7.92 3.92
C VAL A 422 15.51 -7.07 3.10
N LEU A 423 16.14 -6.05 3.71
CA LEU A 423 17.16 -5.23 3.05
C LEU A 423 18.42 -6.06 2.73
N LEU A 424 18.88 -6.89 3.65
CA LEU A 424 19.99 -7.83 3.42
C LEU A 424 19.69 -8.80 2.27
N LEU A 425 18.46 -9.34 2.24
CA LEU A 425 18.01 -10.19 1.13
C LEU A 425 17.98 -9.43 -0.20
N SER A 426 17.60 -8.15 -0.22
CA SER A 426 17.60 -7.36 -1.47
C SER A 426 19.00 -7.17 -2.07
N CYS A 427 20.06 -7.18 -1.24
CA CYS A 427 21.43 -7.11 -1.73
C CYS A 427 21.84 -8.31 -2.57
N SER A 428 21.34 -9.52 -2.28
CA SER A 428 21.63 -10.66 -3.14
C SER A 428 20.99 -10.48 -4.52
N GLY A 429 19.77 -9.94 -4.59
CA GLY A 429 19.12 -9.58 -5.85
C GLY A 429 19.88 -8.51 -6.63
N HIS A 430 20.37 -7.46 -5.96
CA HIS A 430 21.21 -6.44 -6.59
C HIS A 430 22.52 -7.02 -7.15
N LEU A 431 23.19 -7.90 -6.40
CA LEU A 431 24.43 -8.55 -6.82
C LEU A 431 24.22 -9.50 -8.00
N LEU A 432 23.10 -10.25 -8.03
CA LEU A 432 22.75 -11.11 -9.16
C LEU A 432 22.59 -10.32 -10.46
N ILE A 433 22.04 -9.09 -10.39
CA ILE A 433 21.95 -8.17 -11.53
C ILE A 433 23.34 -7.63 -11.90
N ALA A 434 24.14 -7.22 -10.91
CA ALA A 434 25.47 -6.66 -11.13
C ALA A 434 26.43 -7.62 -11.83
N PHE A 435 26.37 -8.91 -11.47
CA PHE A 435 27.24 -9.93 -12.06
C PHE A 435 26.70 -10.55 -13.35
N GLY A 436 25.38 -10.51 -13.57
CA GLY A 436 24.77 -10.91 -14.83
C GLY A 436 25.07 -12.35 -15.27
N VAL A 437 25.21 -13.29 -14.32
CA VAL A 437 25.43 -14.72 -14.65
C VAL A 437 24.21 -15.30 -15.39
N PRO A 438 24.37 -16.33 -16.24
CA PRO A 438 23.25 -16.87 -17.01
C PRO A 438 22.04 -17.23 -16.13
N ASN A 439 20.85 -16.83 -16.56
CA ASN A 439 19.58 -17.03 -15.83
C ASN A 439 19.47 -16.31 -14.47
N SER A 440 20.45 -15.53 -14.03
CA SER A 440 20.40 -14.81 -12.75
C SER A 440 19.22 -13.84 -12.64
N LEU A 441 18.81 -13.25 -13.77
CA LEU A 441 17.76 -12.25 -13.80
C LEU A 441 16.39 -12.82 -13.42
N TYR A 442 16.13 -14.12 -13.66
CA TYR A 442 14.93 -14.78 -13.16
C TYR A 442 14.90 -14.79 -11.64
N VAL A 443 15.98 -15.24 -11.02
CA VAL A 443 16.11 -15.30 -9.55
C VAL A 443 16.10 -13.89 -8.96
N ALA A 444 16.80 -12.94 -9.59
CA ALA A 444 16.80 -11.55 -9.19
C ALA A 444 15.39 -10.96 -9.24
N SER A 445 14.60 -11.21 -10.28
CA SER A 445 13.22 -10.70 -10.38
C SER A 445 12.33 -11.18 -9.22
N VAL A 446 12.48 -12.43 -8.78
CA VAL A 446 11.75 -13.00 -7.65
C VAL A 446 12.15 -12.28 -6.36
N ILE A 447 13.46 -12.19 -6.09
CA ILE A 447 14.01 -11.55 -4.89
C ILE A 447 13.62 -10.07 -4.84
N MET A 448 13.83 -9.33 -5.94
CA MET A 448 13.54 -7.90 -6.01
C MET A 448 12.05 -7.62 -5.85
N GLY A 449 11.19 -8.40 -6.52
CA GLY A 449 9.74 -8.28 -6.39
C GLY A 449 9.28 -8.53 -4.94
N PHE A 450 9.74 -9.63 -4.33
CA PHE A 450 9.43 -9.97 -2.94
C PHE A 450 9.93 -8.91 -1.95
N CYS A 451 11.20 -8.50 -2.05
CA CYS A 451 11.79 -7.50 -1.15
C CYS A 451 11.09 -6.14 -1.26
N PHE A 452 10.82 -5.67 -2.48
CA PHE A 452 10.06 -4.43 -2.68
C PHE A 452 8.67 -4.52 -2.04
N GLY A 453 8.01 -5.68 -2.16
CA GLY A 453 6.71 -5.91 -1.53
C GLY A 453 6.80 -5.92 0.00
N ALA A 454 7.76 -6.66 0.54
CA ALA A 454 7.92 -6.88 1.97
C ALA A 454 8.25 -5.60 2.75
N GLN A 455 8.99 -4.67 2.15
CA GLN A 455 9.37 -3.39 2.74
C GLN A 455 8.14 -2.56 3.15
N TRP A 456 7.11 -2.45 2.30
CA TRP A 456 6.00 -1.53 2.51
C TRP A 456 5.17 -1.80 3.78
N PRO A 457 4.65 -3.03 4.01
CA PRO A 457 3.90 -3.30 5.23
C PRO A 457 4.74 -3.13 6.49
N LEU A 458 6.03 -3.48 6.44
CA LEU A 458 6.93 -3.30 7.57
C LEU A 458 7.09 -1.83 7.94
N ILE A 459 7.36 -0.97 6.95
CA ILE A 459 7.49 0.47 7.19
C ILE A 459 6.21 1.04 7.80
N PHE A 460 5.05 0.71 7.21
CA PHE A 460 3.77 1.24 7.67
C PHE A 460 3.37 0.71 9.06
N ALA A 461 3.70 -0.54 9.38
CA ALA A 461 3.52 -1.09 10.71
C ALA A 461 4.44 -0.40 11.72
N ILE A 462 5.74 -0.27 11.42
CA ILE A 462 6.72 0.41 12.28
C ILE A 462 6.29 1.85 12.59
N ILE A 463 5.81 2.59 11.59
CA ILE A 463 5.33 3.97 11.79
C ILE A 463 4.12 4.00 12.72
N SER A 464 3.15 3.09 12.52
CA SER A 464 1.97 3.00 13.38
C SER A 464 2.28 2.55 14.82
N GLU A 465 3.39 1.82 14.99
CA GLU A 465 3.84 1.26 16.26
C GLU A 465 4.62 2.27 17.08
N ILE A 466 5.53 3.01 16.45
CA ILE A 466 6.42 3.95 17.14
C ILE A 466 5.72 5.27 17.40
N PHE A 467 4.96 5.80 16.43
CA PHE A 467 4.45 7.17 16.46
C PHE A 467 2.97 7.31 16.83
N GLY A 468 2.30 6.20 17.11
CA GLY A 468 0.88 6.16 17.45
C GLY A 468 -0.04 6.23 16.24
N LEU A 469 -1.35 6.27 16.52
CA LEU A 469 -2.39 6.22 15.49
C LEU A 469 -3.06 7.57 15.23
N LYS A 470 -2.87 8.58 16.11
CA LYS A 470 -3.53 9.88 15.97
C LYS A 470 -3.27 10.52 14.61
N TYR A 471 -2.01 10.86 14.31
CA TYR A 471 -1.58 11.47 13.04
C TYR A 471 -0.99 10.47 12.04
N TYR A 472 -1.39 9.21 12.16
CA TYR A 472 -0.81 8.13 11.35
C TYR A 472 -0.93 8.38 9.84
N SER A 473 -2.00 9.02 9.38
CA SER A 473 -2.24 9.29 7.94
C SER A 473 -1.13 10.14 7.34
N THR A 474 -0.72 11.19 8.05
CA THR A 474 0.38 12.06 7.63
C THR A 474 1.73 11.38 7.80
N LEU A 475 1.94 10.66 8.91
CA LEU A 475 3.24 10.06 9.18
C LEU A 475 3.59 8.91 8.24
N TYR A 476 2.62 8.05 7.89
CA TYR A 476 2.89 6.95 6.96
C TYR A 476 3.11 7.44 5.53
N THR A 477 2.42 8.51 5.11
CA THR A 477 2.62 9.14 3.79
C THR A 477 3.95 9.87 3.71
N LEU A 478 4.36 10.57 4.78
CA LEU A 478 5.71 11.13 4.92
C LEU A 478 6.78 10.05 4.83
N GLY A 479 6.61 8.95 5.58
CA GLY A 479 7.50 7.80 5.51
C GLY A 479 7.60 7.25 4.09
N GLY A 480 6.46 7.12 3.39
CA GLY A 480 6.39 6.71 1.98
C GLY A 480 7.19 7.60 1.01
N GLY A 481 7.37 8.88 1.35
CA GLY A 481 8.15 9.84 0.56
C GLY A 481 9.64 9.52 0.44
N ALA A 482 10.20 8.61 1.25
CA ALA A 482 11.57 8.14 1.08
C ALA A 482 11.75 7.31 -0.21
N SER A 483 10.70 6.67 -0.72
CA SER A 483 10.76 5.88 -1.96
C SER A 483 11.09 6.72 -3.21
N PRO A 484 10.38 7.82 -3.52
CA PRO A 484 10.69 8.65 -4.68
C PRO A 484 12.02 9.39 -4.52
N LEU A 485 12.41 9.77 -3.30
CA LEU A 485 13.74 10.33 -3.04
C LEU A 485 14.84 9.30 -3.38
N GLY A 486 14.68 8.07 -2.92
CA GLY A 486 15.60 6.96 -3.20
C GLY A 486 15.67 6.63 -4.69
N ALA A 487 14.53 6.56 -5.37
CA ALA A 487 14.47 6.33 -6.81
C ALA A 487 15.11 7.47 -7.61
N TYR A 488 14.90 8.74 -7.23
CA TYR A 488 15.57 9.85 -7.91
C TYR A 488 17.10 9.74 -7.81
N ILE A 489 17.63 9.44 -6.62
CA ILE A 489 19.08 9.31 -6.41
C ILE A 489 19.62 8.07 -7.13
N LEU A 490 19.04 6.89 -6.87
CA LEU A 490 19.61 5.62 -7.33
C LEU A 490 19.23 5.27 -8.78
N ASN A 491 18.00 5.56 -9.20
CA ASN A 491 17.52 5.29 -10.55
C ASN A 491 18.00 6.38 -11.53
N VAL A 492 17.58 7.63 -11.32
CA VAL A 492 17.82 8.72 -12.29
C VAL A 492 19.28 9.17 -12.26
N ARG A 493 19.80 9.55 -11.08
CA ARG A 493 21.13 10.18 -10.99
C ARG A 493 22.28 9.19 -11.12
N ILE A 494 22.13 7.97 -10.61
CA ILE A 494 23.19 6.96 -10.65
C ILE A 494 23.00 6.01 -11.83
N THR A 495 21.92 5.24 -11.85
CA THR A 495 21.74 4.16 -12.84
C THR A 495 21.60 4.71 -14.25
N GLY A 496 20.73 5.68 -14.47
CA GLY A 496 20.53 6.30 -15.79
C GLY A 496 21.80 6.96 -16.32
N HIS A 497 22.49 7.76 -15.50
CA HIS A 497 23.73 8.42 -15.92
C HIS A 497 24.86 7.43 -16.23
N LEU A 498 25.03 6.38 -15.44
CA LEU A 498 26.05 5.34 -15.70
C LEU A 498 25.71 4.52 -16.94
N TYR A 499 24.43 4.20 -17.15
CA TYR A 499 23.97 3.54 -18.36
C TYR A 499 24.28 4.40 -19.59
N ASP A 500 23.91 5.67 -19.58
CA ASP A 500 24.13 6.60 -20.69
C ASP A 500 25.62 6.77 -20.99
N ARG A 501 26.46 6.88 -19.95
CA ARG A 501 27.91 6.98 -20.11
C ARG A 501 28.49 5.74 -20.80
N GLU A 502 28.10 4.54 -20.39
CA GLU A 502 28.60 3.31 -21.00
C GLU A 502 28.04 3.12 -22.42
N ALA A 503 26.77 3.47 -22.65
CA ALA A 503 26.18 3.42 -23.97
C ALA A 503 26.87 4.36 -24.97
N MET A 504 27.17 5.60 -24.55
CA MET A 504 27.93 6.55 -25.38
C MET A 504 29.34 6.05 -25.69
N LYS A 505 30.00 5.40 -24.72
CA LYS A 505 31.31 4.76 -24.93
C LYS A 505 31.22 3.62 -25.95
N GLN A 506 30.18 2.78 -25.89
CA GLN A 506 29.93 1.72 -26.86
C GLN A 506 29.62 2.26 -28.26
N MET A 507 28.86 3.36 -28.37
CA MET A 507 28.58 4.04 -29.65
C MET A 507 29.83 4.63 -30.26
N ALA A 508 30.63 5.34 -29.47
CA ALA A 508 31.89 5.93 -29.92
C ALA A 508 32.87 4.85 -30.40
N ALA A 509 32.95 3.70 -29.72
CA ALA A 509 33.74 2.56 -30.15
C ALA A 509 33.29 1.96 -31.50
N LYS A 510 32.03 2.18 -31.90
CA LYS A 510 31.48 1.79 -33.21
C LYS A 510 31.59 2.91 -34.27
N GLY A 511 32.21 4.04 -33.94
CA GLY A 511 32.28 5.21 -34.83
C GLY A 511 30.94 5.91 -35.04
N LEU A 512 29.94 5.65 -34.19
CA LEU A 512 28.60 6.24 -34.31
C LEU A 512 28.49 7.51 -33.45
N VAL A 513 27.89 8.55 -34.01
CA VAL A 513 27.55 9.78 -33.29
C VAL A 513 26.05 9.78 -32.99
N ARG A 514 25.69 10.05 -31.75
CA ARG A 514 24.28 10.12 -31.32
C ARG A 514 23.56 11.22 -32.09
N LYS A 515 22.52 10.87 -32.84
CA LYS A 515 21.59 11.86 -33.40
C LYS A 515 20.53 12.22 -32.38
N LYS A 516 20.07 13.48 -32.42
CA LYS A 516 19.02 13.98 -31.54
C LYS A 516 17.72 13.21 -31.82
N GLY A 517 17.18 12.52 -30.81
CA GLY A 517 15.97 11.71 -30.92
C GLY A 517 16.19 10.21 -31.11
N GLU A 518 17.43 9.74 -31.25
CA GLU A 518 17.73 8.29 -31.28
C GLU A 518 17.80 7.70 -29.86
N ASP A 519 17.25 6.48 -29.70
CA ASP A 519 17.31 5.72 -28.47
C ASP A 519 18.74 5.26 -28.18
N LEU A 520 19.22 5.53 -26.96
CA LEU A 520 20.56 5.16 -26.53
C LEU A 520 20.55 3.71 -26.01
N THR A 521 21.14 2.79 -26.76
CA THR A 521 21.17 1.36 -26.40
C THR A 521 22.54 0.94 -25.86
N CYS A 522 22.56 0.37 -24.66
CA CYS A 522 23.73 -0.28 -24.07
C CYS A 522 23.54 -1.81 -24.04
N ILE A 523 24.59 -2.54 -24.41
CA ILE A 523 24.61 -4.01 -24.44
C ILE A 523 25.70 -4.53 -23.49
N GLY A 524 25.38 -5.60 -22.77
CA GLY A 524 26.28 -6.31 -21.86
C GLY A 524 26.11 -5.93 -20.39
N VAL A 525 26.73 -6.73 -19.52
CA VAL A 525 26.66 -6.59 -18.05
C VAL A 525 27.19 -5.23 -17.59
N GLN A 526 28.15 -4.64 -18.31
CA GLN A 526 28.79 -3.37 -17.96
C GLN A 526 27.82 -2.21 -17.86
N CYS A 527 26.69 -2.26 -18.59
CA CYS A 527 25.65 -1.23 -18.57
C CYS A 527 25.04 -1.00 -17.19
N TYR A 528 25.03 -2.04 -16.34
CA TYR A 528 24.39 -2.01 -15.02
C TYR A 528 25.32 -2.42 -13.88
N LYS A 529 26.46 -3.05 -14.17
CA LYS A 529 27.39 -3.57 -13.15
C LYS A 529 27.76 -2.56 -12.08
N LEU A 530 28.32 -1.41 -12.48
CA LEU A 530 28.75 -0.38 -11.53
C LEU A 530 27.56 0.22 -10.76
N ALA A 531 26.44 0.48 -11.45
CA ALA A 531 25.24 1.02 -10.82
C ALA A 531 24.71 0.09 -9.72
N PHE A 532 24.59 -1.21 -9.99
CA PHE A 532 24.09 -2.18 -9.02
C PHE A 532 25.09 -2.52 -7.90
N LEU A 533 26.39 -2.38 -8.13
CA LEU A 533 27.39 -2.43 -7.05
C LEU A 533 27.23 -1.24 -6.10
N ILE A 534 27.01 -0.03 -6.63
CA ILE A 534 26.74 1.17 -5.82
C ILE A 534 25.42 1.00 -5.06
N ILE A 535 24.35 0.56 -5.71
CA ILE A 535 23.05 0.30 -5.07
C ILE A 535 23.18 -0.74 -3.95
N THR A 536 23.96 -1.80 -4.16
CA THR A 536 24.24 -2.80 -3.12
C THR A 536 24.93 -2.15 -1.92
N ALA A 537 26.00 -1.37 -2.15
CA ALA A 537 26.72 -0.68 -1.09
C ALA A 537 25.83 0.30 -0.32
N THR A 538 25.01 1.10 -1.01
CA THR A 538 24.06 2.02 -0.35
C THR A 538 22.99 1.26 0.43
N THR A 539 22.50 0.13 -0.09
CA THR A 539 21.54 -0.71 0.63
C THR A 539 22.16 -1.29 1.90
N MET A 540 23.45 -1.65 1.90
CA MET A 540 24.18 -2.08 3.10
C MET A 540 24.31 -0.96 4.13
N ILE A 541 24.55 0.28 3.70
CA ILE A 541 24.45 1.45 4.59
C ILE A 541 23.03 1.55 5.18
N GLY A 542 22.00 1.36 4.36
CA GLY A 542 20.61 1.28 4.82
C GLY A 542 20.39 0.19 5.88
N CYS A 543 20.99 -0.99 5.73
CA CYS A 543 20.95 -2.04 6.75
C CYS A 543 21.61 -1.63 8.06
N ILE A 544 22.77 -0.96 8.01
CA ILE A 544 23.46 -0.46 9.21
C ILE A 544 22.57 0.57 9.92
N VAL A 545 21.97 1.51 9.19
CA VAL A 545 21.04 2.50 9.74
C VAL A 545 19.80 1.82 10.34
N SER A 546 19.26 0.80 9.68
CA SER A 546 18.14 0.00 10.19
C SER A 546 18.52 -0.74 11.47
N CYS A 547 19.74 -1.27 11.59
CA CYS A 547 20.24 -1.88 12.84
C CYS A 547 20.27 -0.88 14.01
N ILE A 548 20.58 0.39 13.76
CA ILE A 548 20.47 1.44 14.79
C ILE A 548 19.02 1.55 15.28
N LEU A 549 18.05 1.56 14.37
CA LEU A 549 16.63 1.57 14.72
C LEU A 549 16.22 0.32 15.52
N VAL A 550 16.74 -0.87 15.17
CA VAL A 550 16.53 -2.11 15.93
C VAL A 550 17.00 -1.96 17.38
N ILE A 551 18.24 -1.50 17.57
CA ILE A 551 18.83 -1.36 18.91
C ILE A 551 18.00 -0.38 19.74
N ARG A 552 17.62 0.76 19.15
CA ARG A 552 16.85 1.81 19.81
C ARG A 552 15.45 1.35 20.22
N THR A 553 14.81 0.53 19.40
CA THR A 553 13.42 0.09 19.62
C THR A 553 13.31 -1.26 20.34
N ARG A 554 14.43 -1.94 20.61
CA ARG A 554 14.46 -3.28 21.23
C ARG A 554 13.69 -3.36 22.54
N LYS A 555 13.83 -2.38 23.44
CA LYS A 555 13.11 -2.35 24.73
C LYS A 555 11.60 -2.21 24.53
N PHE A 556 11.18 -1.39 23.58
CA PHE A 556 9.77 -1.17 23.24
C PHE A 556 9.12 -2.46 22.71
N TYR A 557 9.75 -3.14 21.74
CA TYR A 557 9.21 -4.38 21.16
C TYR A 557 9.25 -5.59 22.11
N LYS A 558 10.10 -5.58 23.15
CA LYS A 558 10.03 -6.59 24.22
C LYS A 558 8.78 -6.46 25.08
N GLY A 559 8.20 -5.26 25.15
CA GLY A 559 6.99 -4.98 25.91
C GLY A 559 5.71 -5.48 25.24
N ASP A 560 4.59 -5.03 25.78
CA ASP A 560 3.27 -5.28 25.23
C ASP A 560 2.73 -4.04 24.50
N ILE A 561 3.10 -3.91 23.23
CA ILE A 561 2.81 -2.72 22.41
C ILE A 561 1.32 -2.51 22.11
N TYR A 562 0.47 -3.50 22.43
CA TYR A 562 -0.97 -3.48 22.18
C TYR A 562 -1.81 -3.29 23.45
N LYS A 563 -1.16 -3.23 24.63
CA LYS A 563 -1.83 -3.12 25.93
C LYS A 563 -2.82 -1.96 25.98
N LYS A 564 -2.42 -0.77 25.53
CA LYS A 564 -3.24 0.44 25.48
C LYS A 564 -4.56 0.24 24.72
N PHE A 565 -4.53 -0.49 23.61
CA PHE A 565 -5.75 -0.72 22.80
C PHE A 565 -6.70 -1.71 23.46
N ARG A 566 -6.16 -2.71 24.19
CA ARG A 566 -7.00 -3.65 24.96
C ARG A 566 -7.67 -2.98 26.15
N GLU A 567 -6.96 -2.12 26.87
CA GLU A 567 -7.53 -1.36 27.99
C GLU A 567 -8.62 -0.39 27.50
N GLN A 568 -8.38 0.30 26.38
CA GLN A 568 -9.39 1.17 25.76
C GLN A 568 -10.65 0.42 25.32
N ALA A 569 -10.52 -0.85 24.91
CA ALA A 569 -11.65 -1.69 24.54
C ALA A 569 -12.44 -2.26 25.74
N LEU A 570 -11.83 -2.27 26.94
CA LEU A 570 -12.46 -2.76 28.18
C LEU A 570 -13.20 -1.66 28.95
N HIS A 571 -12.70 -0.42 28.91
CA HIS A 571 -13.21 0.70 29.70
C HIS A 571 -14.31 1.53 29.02
N ARG A 572 -14.95 1.06 27.93
CA ARG A 572 -15.95 1.85 27.19
C ARG A 572 -17.13 1.07 26.62
#